data_AF-A1ZV61-F1
#
_entry.id   AF-A1ZV61-F1
#
_cell.length_a   1.000
_cell.length_b   1.000
_cell.length_c   1.000
_cell.angle_alpha   90.00
_cell.angle_beta   90.00
_cell.angle_gamma   90.00
#
_symmetry.space_group_name_H-M   'P 1'
#
loop_
_entity.id
_entity.type
_entity.pdbx_description
1 polymer ?
#
loop_
_entity_poly.entity_id
_entity_poly.type
_entity_poly.pdbx_seq_one_letter_code
_entity_poly.pdbx_strand_id
1 'polypeptide(L)'
;MSIERIKKKLKENSKKDITWIEKAKYRAENEAWLDVSFAIATKILLVLRSNKENNIAPKTQKELAEVMGVTPQYVNKVVKGKENLQLENIVKFEKALGIKLIEVPQQTSTLNIEQFFESIIAPKTTKKSESFTLVDDGLEETQTYNPNNNYNLRVA
;
A
#
# COMPACT_ATOMS: atom_id res chain seq x y z
N MET A 1 17.09 -56.33 35.73
CA MET A 1 17.68 -55.75 34.50
C MET A 1 18.44 -54.49 34.87
N SER A 2 19.73 -54.37 34.54
CA SER A 2 20.52 -53.18 34.89
C SER A 2 20.00 -51.95 34.14
N ILE A 3 19.71 -50.88 34.90
CA ILE A 3 19.21 -49.57 34.42
C ILE A 3 20.09 -49.02 33.29
N GLU A 4 21.40 -49.31 33.31
CA GLU A 4 22.34 -48.91 32.27
C GLU A 4 22.06 -49.54 30.92
N ARG A 5 21.63 -50.80 30.87
CA ARG A 5 21.25 -51.46 29.60
C ARG A 5 20.01 -50.82 29.00
N ILE A 6 19.06 -50.41 29.84
CA ILE A 6 17.83 -49.72 29.43
C ILE A 6 18.20 -48.34 28.86
N LYS A 7 19.02 -47.56 29.57
CA LYS A 7 19.48 -46.23 29.13
C LYS A 7 20.27 -46.29 27.82
N LYS A 8 21.12 -47.30 27.63
CA LYS A 8 21.89 -47.51 26.39
C LYS A 8 20.95 -47.81 25.21
N LYS A 9 20.02 -48.75 25.37
CA LYS A 9 19.02 -49.07 24.34
C LYS A 9 18.17 -47.86 23.96
N LEU A 10 17.76 -47.04 24.93
CA LEU A 10 16.99 -45.83 24.67
C LEU A 10 17.77 -44.81 23.84
N LYS A 11 19.06 -44.61 24.12
CA LYS A 11 19.91 -43.71 23.32
C LYS A 11 20.14 -44.23 21.89
N GLU A 12 20.38 -45.52 21.72
CA GLU A 12 20.57 -46.14 20.40
C GLU A 12 19.30 -46.11 19.53
N ASN A 13 18.13 -46.28 20.15
CA ASN A 13 16.84 -46.28 19.43
C ASN A 13 16.19 -44.90 19.30
N SER A 14 16.73 -43.87 19.96
CA SER A 14 16.20 -42.51 19.91
C SER A 14 16.62 -41.80 18.62
N LYS A 15 15.64 -41.40 17.80
CA LYS A 15 15.86 -40.48 16.67
C LYS A 15 15.95 -39.07 17.22
N LYS A 16 17.12 -38.43 17.11
CA LYS A 16 17.27 -37.00 17.43
C LYS A 16 16.55 -36.18 16.37
N ASP A 17 15.57 -35.38 16.79
CA ASP A 17 14.95 -34.38 15.92
C ASP A 17 15.80 -33.09 15.97
N ILE A 18 16.61 -32.89 14.93
CA ILE A 18 17.40 -31.67 14.70
C ILE A 18 16.65 -30.64 13.85
N THR A 19 15.48 -30.98 13.32
CA THR A 19 14.79 -30.16 12.32
C THR A 19 14.29 -28.84 12.88
N TRP A 20 13.96 -28.79 14.17
CA TRP A 20 13.53 -27.55 14.82
C TRP A 20 14.69 -26.56 14.98
N ILE A 21 15.91 -27.05 15.26
CA ILE A 21 17.12 -26.23 15.40
C ILE A 21 17.45 -25.61 14.04
N GLU A 22 17.44 -26.43 12.99
CA GLU A 22 17.69 -25.97 11.62
C GLU A 22 16.64 -24.93 11.18
N LYS A 23 15.35 -25.17 11.45
CA LYS A 23 14.28 -24.19 11.16
C LYS A 23 14.43 -22.91 11.96
N ALA A 24 14.87 -22.98 13.22
CA ALA A 24 15.09 -21.80 14.04
C ALA A 24 16.25 -20.96 13.49
N LYS A 25 17.38 -21.61 13.19
CA LYS A 25 18.54 -20.97 12.56
C LYS A 25 18.17 -20.32 11.23
N TYR A 26 17.43 -21.02 10.38
CA TYR A 26 16.95 -20.48 9.11
C TYR A 26 16.11 -19.21 9.30
N ARG A 27 15.17 -19.19 10.26
CA ARG A 27 14.36 -17.99 10.51
C ARG A 27 15.20 -16.81 10.99
N ALA A 28 16.18 -17.05 11.86
CA ALA A 28 17.08 -16.00 12.34
C ALA A 28 17.94 -15.42 11.21
N GLU A 29 18.46 -16.28 10.32
CA GLU A 29 19.28 -15.83 9.19
C GLU A 29 18.48 -15.12 8.08
N ASN A 30 17.18 -15.41 7.98
CA ASN A 30 16.30 -14.96 6.89
C ASN A 30 15.19 -14.01 7.34
N GLU A 31 15.27 -13.52 8.57
CA GLU A 31 14.21 -12.74 9.25
C GLU A 31 13.70 -11.59 8.39
N ALA A 32 14.60 -10.76 7.86
CA ALA A 32 14.25 -9.54 7.14
C ALA A 32 13.31 -9.76 5.94
N TRP A 33 13.57 -10.77 5.09
CA TRP A 33 12.71 -11.01 3.93
C TRP A 33 11.51 -11.91 4.28
N LEU A 34 11.63 -12.75 5.32
CA LEU A 34 10.50 -13.54 5.84
C LEU A 34 9.41 -12.63 6.41
N ASP A 35 9.79 -11.55 7.10
CA ASP A 35 8.85 -10.55 7.62
C ASP A 35 8.08 -9.86 6.49
N VAL A 36 8.79 -9.47 5.43
CA VAL A 36 8.15 -8.88 4.23
C VAL A 36 7.23 -9.90 3.55
N SER A 37 7.68 -11.15 3.38
CA SER A 37 6.87 -12.22 2.79
C SER A 37 5.62 -12.50 3.62
N PHE A 38 5.75 -12.51 4.95
CA PHE A 38 4.63 -12.68 5.88
C PHE A 38 3.66 -11.50 5.80
N ALA A 39 4.14 -10.26 5.79
CA ALA A 39 3.31 -9.07 5.64
C ALA A 39 2.49 -9.10 4.34
N ILE A 40 3.11 -9.50 3.23
CA ILE A 40 2.43 -9.70 1.93
C ILE A 40 1.35 -10.77 2.06
N ALA A 41 1.68 -11.92 2.66
CA ALA A 41 0.75 -13.02 2.86
C ALA A 41 -0.48 -12.60 3.67
N THR A 42 -0.27 -11.89 4.79
CA THR A 42 -1.34 -11.37 5.63
C THR A 42 -2.22 -10.38 4.87
N LYS A 43 -1.63 -9.48 4.08
CA LYS A 43 -2.38 -8.50 3.28
C LYS A 43 -3.26 -9.17 2.23
N ILE A 44 -2.74 -10.19 1.54
CA ILE A 44 -3.53 -11.01 0.59
C ILE A 44 -4.71 -11.67 1.30
N LEU A 45 -4.49 -12.32 2.44
CA LEU A 45 -5.55 -13.00 3.20
C LEU A 45 -6.62 -12.02 3.69
N LEU A 46 -6.22 -10.83 4.13
CA LEU A 46 -7.13 -9.78 4.56
C LEU A 46 -8.04 -9.33 3.40
N VAL A 47 -7.45 -9.10 2.22
CA VAL A 47 -8.22 -8.67 1.04
C VAL A 47 -9.16 -9.77 0.56
N LEU A 48 -8.74 -11.04 0.55
CA LEU A 48 -9.63 -12.15 0.24
C LEU A 48 -10.81 -12.24 1.22
N ARG A 49 -10.56 -11.98 2.51
CA ARG A 49 -11.62 -11.92 3.52
C ARG A 49 -12.59 -10.77 3.26
N SER A 50 -12.08 -9.56 3.00
CA SER A 50 -12.92 -8.41 2.66
C SER A 50 -13.72 -8.63 1.36
N ASN A 51 -13.11 -9.24 0.35
CA ASN A 51 -13.78 -9.63 -0.89
C ASN A 51 -14.90 -10.64 -0.64
N LYS A 52 -14.67 -11.62 0.24
CA LYS A 52 -15.70 -12.58 0.64
C LYS A 52 -16.88 -11.91 1.33
N GLU A 53 -16.63 -10.94 2.21
CA GLU A 53 -17.68 -10.18 2.92
C GLU A 53 -18.49 -9.29 1.95
N ASN A 54 -17.85 -8.71 0.94
CA ASN A 54 -18.50 -7.87 -0.08
C ASN A 54 -18.99 -8.64 -1.31
N ASN A 55 -18.83 -9.97 -1.33
CA ASN A 55 -19.12 -10.86 -2.46
C ASN A 55 -18.45 -10.43 -3.79
N ILE A 56 -17.21 -9.95 -3.70
CA ILE A 56 -16.34 -9.54 -4.81
C ILE A 56 -15.38 -10.69 -5.13
N ALA A 57 -15.10 -10.95 -6.41
CA ALA A 57 -14.08 -11.91 -6.82
C ALA A 57 -12.71 -11.21 -6.96
N PRO A 58 -11.58 -11.86 -6.59
CA PRO A 58 -11.48 -13.20 -5.99
C PRO A 58 -11.72 -13.20 -4.47
N LYS A 59 -12.50 -14.15 -3.97
CA LYS A 59 -12.82 -14.35 -2.53
C LYS A 59 -12.17 -15.57 -1.92
N THR A 60 -11.66 -16.49 -2.74
CA THR A 60 -10.93 -17.69 -2.29
C THR A 60 -9.54 -17.79 -2.91
N GLN A 61 -8.64 -18.54 -2.27
CA GLN A 61 -7.30 -18.79 -2.81
C GLN A 61 -7.33 -19.53 -4.15
N LYS A 62 -8.35 -20.37 -4.38
CA LYS A 62 -8.54 -21.09 -5.64
C LYS A 62 -8.92 -20.13 -6.75
N GLU A 63 -9.90 -19.27 -6.50
CA GLU A 63 -10.29 -18.22 -7.46
C GLU A 63 -9.12 -17.26 -7.75
N LEU A 64 -8.35 -16.88 -6.73
CA LEU A 64 -7.16 -16.06 -6.92
C LEU A 64 -6.14 -16.75 -7.84
N ALA A 65 -5.94 -18.06 -7.67
CA ALA A 65 -5.06 -18.84 -8.54
C ALA A 65 -5.56 -18.88 -10.00
N GLU A 66 -6.87 -19.05 -10.18
CA GLU A 66 -7.53 -19.02 -11.50
C GLU A 66 -7.38 -17.65 -12.18
N VAL A 67 -7.66 -16.55 -11.48
CA VAL A 67 -7.51 -15.18 -11.99
C VAL A 67 -6.06 -14.87 -12.36
N MET A 68 -5.10 -15.38 -11.59
CA MET A 68 -3.67 -15.17 -11.86
C MET A 68 -3.09 -16.13 -12.90
N GLY A 69 -3.81 -17.19 -13.29
CA GLY A 69 -3.27 -18.25 -14.16
C GLY A 69 -2.13 -19.06 -13.52
N VAL A 70 -2.13 -19.21 -12.19
CA VAL A 70 -1.11 -19.96 -11.44
C VAL A 70 -1.72 -21.19 -10.73
N THR A 71 -0.88 -22.08 -10.22
CA THR A 71 -1.39 -23.26 -9.49
C THR A 71 -1.90 -22.86 -8.09
N PRO A 72 -2.99 -23.46 -7.60
CA PRO A 72 -3.47 -23.24 -6.22
C PRO A 72 -2.41 -23.58 -5.16
N GLN A 73 -1.54 -24.57 -5.44
CA GLN A 73 -0.42 -24.94 -4.60
C GLN A 73 0.58 -23.78 -4.45
N TYR A 74 0.85 -23.05 -5.53
CA TYR A 74 1.70 -21.87 -5.48
C TYR A 74 1.08 -20.78 -4.59
N VAL A 75 -0.20 -20.44 -4.80
CA VAL A 75 -0.90 -19.46 -3.94
C VAL A 75 -0.86 -19.87 -2.47
N ASN A 76 -1.04 -21.15 -2.16
CA ASN A 76 -0.96 -21.69 -0.80
C ASN A 76 0.44 -21.47 -0.17
N LYS A 77 1.53 -21.63 -0.94
CA LYS A 77 2.88 -21.33 -0.44
C LYS A 77 3.07 -19.84 -0.16
N VAL A 78 2.55 -18.98 -1.03
CA VAL A 78 2.62 -17.54 -0.90
C VAL A 78 1.90 -17.05 0.35
N VAL A 79 0.63 -17.45 0.54
CA VAL A 79 -0.16 -17.05 1.72
C VAL A 79 0.34 -17.66 3.05
N LYS A 80 1.30 -18.60 2.99
CA LYS A 80 2.01 -19.10 4.17
C LYS A 80 3.24 -18.26 4.53
N GLY A 81 3.64 -17.28 3.70
CA GLY A 81 4.78 -16.40 3.94
C GLY A 81 6.13 -17.13 3.92
N LYS A 82 6.21 -18.28 3.25
CA LYS A 82 7.45 -19.10 3.17
C LYS A 82 8.06 -19.11 1.76
N GLU A 83 7.44 -18.42 0.82
CA GLU A 83 7.88 -18.36 -0.57
C GLU A 83 8.69 -17.09 -0.78
N ASN A 84 9.82 -17.22 -1.48
CA ASN A 84 10.53 -16.09 -2.04
C ASN A 84 9.82 -15.66 -3.34
N LEU A 85 9.03 -14.59 -3.24
CA LEU A 85 8.22 -14.09 -4.35
C LEU A 85 9.08 -13.34 -5.37
N GLN A 86 9.00 -13.75 -6.63
CA GLN A 86 9.53 -12.93 -7.74
C GLN A 86 8.71 -11.65 -7.90
N LEU A 87 9.36 -10.55 -8.29
CA LEU A 87 8.70 -9.27 -8.56
C LEU A 87 7.54 -9.39 -9.55
N GLU A 88 7.71 -10.21 -10.59
CA GLU A 88 6.64 -10.51 -11.56
C GLU A 88 5.38 -11.05 -10.87
N ASN A 89 5.55 -11.98 -9.92
CA ASN A 89 4.43 -12.60 -9.22
C ASN A 89 3.77 -11.61 -8.26
N ILE A 90 4.55 -10.74 -7.61
CA ILE A 90 4.01 -9.65 -6.78
C ILE A 90 3.11 -8.75 -7.63
N VAL A 91 3.58 -8.32 -8.80
CA VAL A 91 2.78 -7.49 -9.72
C VAL A 91 1.52 -8.23 -10.19
N LYS A 92 1.58 -9.55 -10.43
CA LYS A 92 0.39 -10.35 -10.75
C LYS A 92 -0.62 -10.37 -9.60
N PHE A 93 -0.16 -10.51 -8.35
CA PHE A 93 -1.04 -10.43 -7.17
C PHE A 93 -1.67 -9.04 -7.04
N GLU A 94 -0.89 -7.98 -7.23
CA GLU A 94 -1.39 -6.59 -7.19
C GLU A 94 -2.51 -6.37 -8.22
N LYS A 95 -2.30 -6.83 -9.47
CA LYS A 95 -3.29 -6.72 -10.55
C LYS A 95 -4.54 -7.55 -10.28
N ALA A 96 -4.39 -8.78 -9.79
CA ALA A 96 -5.51 -9.68 -9.52
C ALA A 96 -6.39 -9.21 -8.35
N LEU A 97 -5.78 -8.57 -7.35
CA LEU A 97 -6.47 -8.11 -6.14
C LEU A 97 -6.83 -6.60 -6.18
N GLY A 98 -6.27 -5.83 -7.10
CA GLY A 98 -6.47 -4.38 -7.18
C GLY A 98 -5.83 -3.61 -6.01
N ILE A 99 -4.71 -4.13 -5.46
CA ILE A 99 -4.03 -3.55 -4.29
C ILE A 99 -2.55 -3.32 -4.56
N LYS A 100 -1.90 -2.53 -3.71
CA LYS A 100 -0.44 -2.43 -3.65
C LYS A 100 0.14 -3.30 -2.54
N LEU A 101 1.12 -4.13 -2.86
CA LEU A 101 1.83 -5.00 -1.93
C LEU A 101 3.19 -4.43 -1.55
N ILE A 102 3.94 -3.89 -2.52
CA ILE A 102 5.26 -3.28 -2.32
C ILE A 102 5.28 -1.91 -3.00
N GLU A 103 5.94 -0.95 -2.35
CA GLU A 103 6.18 0.38 -2.90
C GLU A 103 7.67 0.69 -2.92
N VAL A 104 8.09 1.48 -3.91
CA VAL A 104 9.46 2.01 -3.98
C VAL A 104 9.40 3.42 -3.40
N PRO A 105 10.22 3.74 -2.38
CA PRO A 105 10.20 5.06 -1.76
C PRO A 105 10.55 6.13 -2.80
N GLN A 106 9.69 7.15 -2.92
CA GLN A 106 9.95 8.31 -3.74
C GLN A 106 10.90 9.25 -2.98
N GLN A 107 12.04 9.60 -3.59
CA GLN A 107 12.90 10.64 -3.03
C GLN A 107 12.18 11.98 -3.21
N THR A 108 11.65 12.53 -2.11
CA THR A 108 11.14 13.89 -2.10
C THR A 108 12.27 14.79 -1.63
N SER A 109 12.99 15.39 -2.56
CA SER A 109 13.80 16.55 -2.22
C SER A 109 12.83 17.68 -1.91
N THR A 110 12.64 17.98 -0.63
CA THR A 110 11.96 19.20 -0.23
C THR A 110 12.85 20.36 -0.64
N LEU A 111 12.51 21.00 -1.77
CA LEU A 111 13.06 22.31 -2.08
C LEU A 111 12.53 23.26 -1.00
N ASN A 112 13.43 23.74 -0.14
CA ASN A 112 13.07 24.68 0.92
C ASN A 112 12.78 26.05 0.28
N ILE A 113 11.52 26.25 -0.13
CA ILE A 113 11.11 27.45 -0.86
C ILE A 113 11.28 28.70 0.02
N GLU A 114 11.23 28.59 1.35
CA GLU A 114 11.47 29.71 2.27
C GLU A 114 12.87 30.29 2.12
N GLN A 115 13.90 29.45 2.01
CA GLN A 115 15.27 29.92 1.78
C GLN A 115 15.44 30.60 0.42
N PHE A 116 14.64 30.20 -0.56
CA PHE A 116 14.63 30.81 -1.89
C PHE A 116 13.95 32.19 -1.86
N PHE A 117 12.82 32.34 -1.16
CA PHE A 117 12.13 33.62 -1.03
C PHE A 117 12.92 34.65 -0.24
N GLU A 118 13.60 34.26 0.84
CA GLU A 118 14.48 35.16 1.60
C GLU A 118 15.64 35.68 0.74
N SER A 119 16.11 34.87 -0.22
CA SER A 119 17.15 35.31 -1.17
C SER A 119 16.63 36.28 -2.25
N ILE A 120 15.33 36.23 -2.57
CA ILE A 120 14.69 37.11 -3.56
C ILE A 120 14.24 38.43 -2.92
N ILE A 121 13.80 38.39 -1.66
CA ILE A 121 13.20 39.53 -0.95
C ILE A 121 14.24 40.38 -0.19
N ALA A 122 15.52 39.94 -0.12
CA ALA A 122 16.60 40.75 0.42
C ALA A 122 16.58 42.18 -0.20
N PRO A 123 16.31 43.23 0.61
CA PRO A 123 15.80 44.49 0.09
C PRO A 123 16.89 45.29 -0.62
N LYS A 124 16.72 45.54 -1.93
CA LYS A 124 17.21 46.80 -2.50
C LYS A 124 16.35 47.92 -1.91
N THR A 125 16.98 48.65 -1.02
CA THR A 125 16.42 49.69 -0.16
C THR A 125 15.86 50.90 -0.93
N THR A 126 14.87 51.55 -0.27
CA THR A 126 14.45 52.98 -0.37
C THR A 126 13.68 53.43 -1.63
N LYS A 127 12.56 54.19 -1.59
CA LYS A 127 12.00 55.11 -0.59
C LYS A 127 10.51 55.44 -0.88
N LYS A 128 9.71 55.54 0.19
CA LYS A 128 8.72 56.58 0.56
C LYS A 128 7.46 56.86 -0.31
N SER A 129 6.32 56.48 0.27
CA SER A 129 4.95 57.06 0.30
C SER A 129 4.41 57.86 -0.89
N GLU A 130 3.17 57.55 -1.30
CA GLU A 130 2.06 58.52 -1.27
C GLU A 130 0.70 57.81 -1.39
N SER A 131 -0.24 58.26 -0.56
CA SER A 131 -1.64 57.83 -0.49
C SER A 131 -2.49 58.56 -1.55
N PHE A 132 -3.50 57.91 -2.12
CA PHE A 132 -4.63 58.64 -2.70
C PHE A 132 -5.95 57.84 -2.64
N THR A 133 -7.00 58.50 -2.16
CA THR A 133 -8.36 58.00 -1.90
C THR A 133 -9.24 58.07 -3.15
N LEU A 134 -10.15 57.11 -3.35
CA LEU A 134 -11.17 57.17 -4.40
C LEU A 134 -12.49 57.72 -3.82
N VAL A 135 -12.92 58.85 -4.37
CA VAL A 135 -14.24 59.47 -4.18
C VAL A 135 -15.14 59.07 -5.35
N ASP A 136 -16.41 58.84 -5.03
CA ASP A 136 -17.55 58.43 -5.87
C ASP A 136 -17.96 59.53 -6.87
N ASP A 137 -18.46 59.16 -8.06
CA ASP A 137 -19.52 59.83 -8.86
C ASP A 137 -19.59 59.28 -10.31
N GLY A 138 -20.80 58.99 -10.82
CA GLY A 138 -21.05 58.05 -11.93
C GLY A 138 -21.61 58.57 -13.27
N LEU A 139 -22.39 57.67 -13.93
CA LEU A 139 -23.15 57.73 -15.22
C LEU A 139 -22.32 57.48 -16.51
N GLU A 140 -22.72 56.71 -17.54
CA GLU A 140 -24.05 56.27 -18.04
C GLU A 140 -23.93 55.05 -19.02
N GLU A 141 -25.08 54.44 -19.37
CA GLU A 141 -25.35 53.15 -20.06
C GLU A 141 -25.23 53.12 -21.61
N THR A 142 -25.25 51.92 -22.23
CA THR A 142 -26.23 51.56 -23.32
C THR A 142 -26.50 50.02 -23.47
N GLN A 143 -27.71 49.58 -23.06
CA GLN A 143 -28.77 48.66 -23.62
C GLN A 143 -28.49 47.62 -24.77
N THR A 144 -29.22 46.49 -25.04
CA THR A 144 -30.38 45.69 -24.48
C THR A 144 -30.63 44.34 -25.28
N TYR A 145 -31.55 43.45 -24.78
CA TYR A 145 -32.43 42.41 -25.45
C TYR A 145 -32.02 40.90 -25.32
N ASN A 146 -32.83 39.84 -25.00
CA ASN A 146 -34.29 39.50 -24.98
C ASN A 146 -34.63 38.15 -24.25
N PRO A 147 -35.90 37.70 -23.97
CA PRO A 147 -36.31 37.23 -22.65
C PRO A 147 -37.11 35.89 -22.73
N ASN A 148 -36.78 34.99 -23.65
CA ASN A 148 -37.63 33.83 -23.98
C ASN A 148 -36.98 32.49 -23.63
N ASN A 149 -36.86 32.17 -22.34
CA ASN A 149 -36.97 30.77 -21.93
C ASN A 149 -37.51 30.66 -20.50
N ASN A 150 -38.84 30.60 -20.39
CA ASN A 150 -39.55 30.36 -19.15
C ASN A 150 -40.27 28.99 -19.27
N TYR A 151 -39.74 27.98 -18.59
CA TYR A 151 -40.38 26.70 -18.30
C TYR A 151 -39.85 26.29 -16.91
N ASN A 152 -40.62 25.98 -15.86
CA ASN A 152 -42.04 25.75 -15.68
C ASN A 152 -42.41 26.01 -14.20
N LEU A 153 -43.66 26.45 -13.97
CA LEU A 153 -44.34 26.41 -12.68
C LEU A 153 -44.40 24.97 -12.13
N ARG A 154 -44.14 24.82 -10.83
CA ARG A 154 -44.64 23.66 -10.06
C ARG A 154 -46.01 24.02 -9.49
N VAL A 155 -47.03 23.25 -9.85
CA VAL A 155 -48.32 23.16 -9.15
C VAL A 155 -48.55 21.69 -8.81
N ALA A 156 -49.16 21.48 -7.65
CA ALA A 156 -49.46 20.25 -6.90
C ALA A 156 -48.34 19.79 -5.95
#